data_AF-H6N7T7-F1
#
_entry.id   AF-H6N7T7-F1
#
_cell.length_a   1.000
_cell.length_b   1.000
_cell.length_c   1.000
_cell.angle_alpha   90.00
_cell.angle_beta   90.00
_cell.angle_gamma   90.00
#
_symmetry.space_group_name_H-M   'P 1'
#
loop_
_entity.id
_entity.type
_entity.pdbx_description
1 polymer ?
#
loop_
_entity_poly.entity_id
_entity_poly.type
_entity_poly.pdbx_seq_one_letter_code
_entity_poly.pdbx_strand_id
1 'polypeptide(L)'
;MSYKLSKLITLAGGGISVSSSMLFGPKEESTLYKTTSSNIDDKELKSEPTSTEREQSRATTVVTKKCFIFVTDAAVGQREDTKITKILKKYEDFEKFLAEITGNESFKKDVKTSNQTTPKTTCTIYEEDDPGTGSNRVFKKLLKKFNSKEEFYAEFKTRAPINESDTRKEIDTACSKGIVYVWYGNLRDKKTWIYSSYMQQDWINKEVDKSAILK
;
A
#
# COMPACT_ATOMS: atom_id res chain seq x y z
N MET A 1 39.92 31.65 32.90
CA MET A 1 39.32 30.30 32.94
C MET A 1 38.04 30.32 32.12
N SER A 2 37.91 29.33 31.22
CA SER A 2 36.67 28.75 30.68
C SER A 2 35.89 29.47 29.55
N TYR A 3 36.34 29.13 28.33
CA TYR A 3 35.71 28.78 27.03
C TYR A 3 34.26 29.14 26.63
N LYS A 4 34.16 29.62 25.37
CA LYS A 4 33.03 29.54 24.42
C LYS A 4 32.74 28.09 23.99
N LEU A 5 31.49 27.73 23.65
CA LEU A 5 31.09 27.27 22.29
C LEU A 5 29.58 27.00 22.10
N SER A 6 29.07 27.55 20.98
CA SER A 6 28.11 27.04 19.97
C SER A 6 26.80 26.29 20.32
N LYS A 7 25.70 26.85 19.80
CA LYS A 7 24.45 26.18 19.43
C LYS A 7 24.67 25.11 18.34
N LEU A 8 23.99 23.97 18.48
CA LEU A 8 23.64 23.07 17.37
C LEU A 8 22.15 22.71 17.49
N ILE A 9 21.37 23.01 16.45
CA ILE A 9 19.99 22.55 16.27
C ILE A 9 20.09 21.35 15.33
N THR A 10 19.48 20.22 15.71
CA THR A 10 19.24 19.12 14.78
C THR A 10 17.85 18.55 15.06
N LEU A 11 16.99 18.59 14.05
CA LEU A 11 15.65 18.02 14.06
C LEU A 11 15.74 16.49 14.15
N ALA A 12 15.08 15.91 15.15
CA ALA A 12 14.78 14.49 15.22
C ALA A 12 13.35 14.25 14.70
N GLY A 13 13.21 13.65 13.51
CA GLY A 13 12.04 12.83 13.18
C GLY A 13 12.35 11.42 13.66
N GLY A 14 11.48 10.65 14.30
CA GLY A 14 10.03 10.69 14.38
C GLY A 14 9.60 9.24 14.57
N GLY A 15 10.06 8.62 15.66
CA GLY A 15 9.65 7.29 16.09
C GLY A 15 8.69 7.44 17.26
N ILE A 16 7.46 6.97 17.09
CA ILE A 16 6.42 7.08 18.11
C ILE A 16 6.75 6.10 19.23
N SER A 17 7.29 6.59 20.35
CA SER A 17 7.37 5.83 21.59
C SER A 17 6.17 6.21 22.45
N VAL A 18 5.26 5.26 22.70
CA VAL A 18 4.22 5.44 23.72
C VAL A 18 4.82 4.97 25.03
N SER A 19 5.48 5.88 25.74
CA SER A 19 5.97 5.62 27.10
C SER A 19 4.81 5.87 28.07
N SER A 20 4.20 4.81 28.59
CA SER A 20 3.36 4.91 29.79
C SER A 20 4.27 4.76 31.01
N SER A 21 4.50 5.87 31.70
CA SER A 21 5.08 5.87 33.05
C SER A 21 4.02 5.42 34.04
N MET A 22 4.23 4.28 34.70
CA MET A 22 3.64 3.98 36.02
C MET A 22 4.64 3.22 36.89
N LEU A 23 4.58 3.54 38.18
CA LEU A 23 5.46 3.22 39.29
C LEU A 23 5.14 1.83 39.92
N PHE A 24 6.20 1.16 40.42
CA PHE A 24 6.25 0.01 41.36
C PHE A 24 5.83 -1.41 40.89
N GLY A 25 6.71 -2.41 41.16
CA GLY A 25 6.71 -3.82 40.68
C GLY A 25 5.77 -4.83 41.38
N PRO A 26 6.05 -6.16 41.44
CA PRO A 26 7.25 -6.93 41.04
C PRO A 26 7.00 -8.05 39.99
N LYS A 27 8.12 -8.49 39.36
CA LYS A 27 8.39 -9.74 38.63
C LYS A 27 7.18 -10.54 38.09
N GLU A 28 6.82 -10.27 36.83
CA GLU A 28 6.43 -11.32 35.90
C GLU A 28 7.23 -11.19 34.61
N GLU A 29 7.74 -12.33 34.16
CA GLU A 29 8.62 -12.50 33.01
C GLU A 29 7.82 -12.29 31.71
N SER A 30 7.60 -11.02 31.37
CA SER A 30 6.96 -10.63 30.10
C SER A 30 7.95 -10.84 28.95
N THR A 31 7.79 -11.93 28.21
CA THR A 31 8.51 -12.15 26.94
C THR A 31 8.17 -11.05 25.94
N LEU A 32 9.11 -10.14 25.72
CA LEU A 32 9.04 -9.08 24.72
C LEU A 32 9.11 -9.69 23.32
N TYR A 33 7.99 -9.78 22.62
CA TYR A 33 7.96 -10.21 21.22
C TYR A 33 8.19 -9.00 20.29
N LYS A 34 9.09 -9.16 19.33
CA LYS A 34 9.37 -8.17 18.28
C LYS A 34 9.07 -8.82 16.94
N THR A 35 8.09 -8.27 16.23
CA THR A 35 7.65 -8.81 14.93
C THR A 35 8.39 -8.09 13.81
N THR A 36 9.12 -8.85 12.98
CA THR A 36 9.78 -8.33 11.78
C THR A 36 9.21 -9.06 10.57
N SER A 37 8.59 -8.32 9.64
CA SER A 37 8.09 -8.84 8.37
C SER A 37 9.15 -8.62 7.29
N SER A 38 9.69 -9.68 6.70
CA SER A 38 10.56 -9.59 5.53
C SER A 38 9.82 -10.03 4.27
N ASN A 39 9.87 -9.20 3.22
CA ASN A 39 9.53 -9.63 1.87
C ASN A 39 10.77 -10.32 1.31
N ILE A 40 10.70 -11.64 1.12
CA ILE A 40 11.73 -12.35 0.36
C ILE A 40 11.30 -12.29 -1.10
N ASP A 41 12.01 -11.49 -1.89
CA ASP A 41 11.90 -11.51 -3.35
C ASP A 41 12.67 -12.73 -3.86
N ASP A 42 11.94 -13.70 -4.42
CA ASP A 42 12.51 -14.89 -5.05
C ASP A 42 13.34 -14.48 -6.29
N LYS A 43 14.67 -14.61 -6.18
CA LYS A 43 15.58 -14.58 -7.33
C LYS A 43 15.97 -16.00 -7.72
N GLU A 44 15.50 -16.36 -8.91
CA GLU A 44 16.17 -17.18 -9.93
C GLU A 44 16.28 -18.71 -9.71
N LEU A 45 15.51 -19.47 -10.50
CA LEU A 45 16.06 -20.65 -11.16
C LEU A 45 15.60 -20.73 -12.62
N LYS A 46 16.58 -20.70 -13.51
CA LYS A 46 16.53 -20.77 -14.97
C LYS A 46 16.12 -22.18 -15.42
N SER A 47 15.13 -22.28 -16.32
CA SER A 47 15.10 -23.35 -17.33
C SER A 47 14.21 -22.95 -18.52
N GLU A 48 14.80 -22.96 -19.71
CA GLU A 48 14.12 -23.04 -21.02
C GLU A 48 13.62 -24.48 -21.22
N PRO A 49 12.49 -24.71 -21.95
CA PRO A 49 12.58 -24.80 -23.41
C PRO A 49 11.34 -24.33 -24.22
N THR A 50 11.66 -23.91 -25.46
CA THR A 50 11.04 -24.20 -26.77
C THR A 50 9.51 -24.21 -26.98
N SER A 51 9.10 -23.45 -27.99
CA SER A 51 7.77 -23.19 -28.57
C SER A 51 6.95 -24.41 -29.02
N THR A 52 5.60 -24.32 -28.93
CA THR A 52 4.63 -24.43 -30.06
C THR A 52 3.23 -23.95 -29.60
N GLU A 53 2.45 -23.47 -30.57
CA GLU A 53 1.19 -22.69 -30.60
C GLU A 53 -0.03 -23.05 -29.72
N ARG A 54 -0.81 -21.98 -29.46
CA ARG A 54 -2.30 -21.81 -29.38
C ARG A 54 -3.11 -22.69 -28.42
N GLU A 55 -3.61 -22.07 -27.35
CA GLU A 55 -5.03 -21.66 -27.24
C GLU A 55 -5.22 -20.64 -26.10
N GLN A 56 -5.82 -19.49 -26.42
CA GLN A 56 -5.86 -18.30 -25.58
C GLN A 56 -7.08 -18.32 -24.65
N SER A 57 -6.97 -19.05 -23.54
CA SER A 57 -7.81 -18.79 -22.35
C SER A 57 -7.00 -17.90 -21.41
N ARG A 58 -7.41 -16.63 -21.28
CA ARG A 58 -6.77 -15.64 -20.41
C ARG A 58 -7.19 -15.91 -18.97
N ALA A 59 -6.68 -16.99 -18.38
CA ALA A 59 -6.71 -17.20 -16.95
C ALA A 59 -5.75 -16.18 -16.32
N THR A 60 -6.29 -15.13 -15.71
CA THR A 60 -5.52 -14.20 -14.87
C THR A 60 -4.85 -15.03 -13.77
N THR A 61 -3.55 -15.29 -13.90
CA THR A 61 -2.77 -15.99 -12.88
C THR A 61 -2.77 -15.12 -11.62
N VAL A 62 -3.67 -15.43 -10.69
CA VAL A 62 -3.71 -14.80 -9.38
C VAL A 62 -2.44 -15.25 -8.67
N VAL A 63 -1.41 -14.38 -8.67
CA VAL A 63 -0.19 -14.61 -7.90
C VAL A 63 -0.57 -14.51 -6.43
N THR A 64 -0.91 -15.65 -5.83
CA THR A 64 -1.20 -15.75 -4.40
C THR A 64 0.11 -15.66 -3.65
N LYS A 65 0.36 -14.53 -2.98
CA LYS A 65 1.48 -14.41 -2.03
C LYS A 65 1.19 -15.31 -0.83
N LYS A 66 2.14 -16.18 -0.48
CA LYS A 66 2.08 -17.01 0.73
C LYS A 66 2.76 -16.27 1.88
N CYS A 67 2.10 -16.21 3.04
CA CYS A 67 2.66 -15.66 4.26
C CYS A 67 3.16 -16.80 5.16
N PHE A 68 4.29 -16.58 5.83
CA PHE A 68 4.85 -17.53 6.79
C PHE A 68 5.10 -16.82 8.12
N ILE A 69 4.78 -17.48 9.22
CA ILE A 69 5.05 -17.01 10.58
C ILE A 69 6.19 -17.84 11.15
N PHE A 70 7.19 -17.18 11.69
CA PHE A 70 8.33 -17.83 12.33
C PHE A 70 8.32 -17.51 13.82
N VAL A 71 8.36 -18.56 14.64
CA VAL A 71 8.64 -18.44 16.08
C VAL A 71 10.12 -18.67 16.27
N THR A 72 10.77 -17.76 16.97
CA THR A 72 12.22 -17.76 17.15
C THR A 72 12.59 -17.92 18.61
N ASP A 73 13.87 -18.15 18.88
CA ASP A 73 14.41 -18.01 20.22
C ASP A 73 14.42 -16.55 20.69
N ALA A 74 14.68 -16.36 21.98
CA ALA A 74 14.85 -15.03 22.54
C ALA A 74 16.02 -14.33 21.84
N ALA A 75 15.77 -13.13 21.34
CA ALA A 75 16.80 -12.35 20.67
C ALA A 75 17.94 -12.01 21.65
N VAL A 76 19.17 -12.18 21.19
CA VAL A 76 20.39 -11.88 21.98
C VAL A 76 21.03 -10.58 21.49
N GLY A 77 21.62 -9.81 22.41
CA GLY A 77 22.29 -8.53 22.10
C GLY A 77 21.62 -7.31 22.76
N GLN A 78 22.27 -6.14 22.66
CA GLN A 78 21.74 -4.89 23.21
C GLN A 78 21.31 -3.93 22.10
N ARG A 79 20.10 -3.36 22.25
CA ARG A 79 19.53 -2.32 21.39
C ARG A 79 19.59 -2.68 19.90
N GLU A 80 20.52 -2.09 19.16
CA GLU A 80 20.61 -2.17 17.70
C GLU A 80 21.28 -3.48 17.24
N ASP A 81 22.00 -4.18 18.12
CA ASP A 81 22.65 -5.45 17.83
C ASP A 81 21.80 -6.67 18.21
N THR A 82 20.48 -6.51 18.36
CA THR A 82 19.61 -7.66 18.63
C THR A 82 19.59 -8.61 17.45
N LYS A 83 20.00 -9.86 17.67
CA LYS A 83 20.05 -10.92 16.66
C LYS A 83 19.16 -12.07 17.07
N ILE A 84 18.40 -12.55 16.09
CA ILE A 84 17.71 -13.83 16.17
C ILE A 84 18.73 -14.90 15.80
N THR A 85 18.93 -15.88 16.67
CA THR A 85 19.91 -16.95 16.45
C THR A 85 19.28 -18.22 15.92
N LYS A 86 17.99 -18.45 16.21
CA LYS A 86 17.31 -19.69 15.83
C LYS A 86 15.84 -19.48 15.52
N ILE A 87 15.39 -20.12 14.43
CA ILE A 87 13.96 -20.34 14.15
C ILE A 87 13.57 -21.65 14.83
N LEU A 88 12.57 -21.59 15.70
CA LEU A 88 12.04 -22.73 16.45
C LEU A 88 10.89 -23.41 15.70
N LYS A 89 9.97 -22.62 15.13
CA LYS A 89 8.80 -23.14 14.40
C LYS A 89 8.47 -22.25 13.22
N LYS A 90 7.88 -22.87 12.19
CA LYS A 90 7.33 -22.21 11.00
C LYS A 90 5.85 -22.58 10.89
N TYR A 91 5.00 -21.60 10.63
CA TYR A 91 3.58 -21.79 10.35
C TYR A 91 3.26 -21.20 8.98
N GLU A 92 2.56 -22.00 8.18
CA GLU A 92 1.98 -21.56 6.91
C GLU A 92 0.50 -21.20 7.06
N ASP A 93 -0.13 -21.77 8.10
CA ASP A 93 -1.51 -21.53 8.47
C ASP A 93 -1.54 -20.64 9.71
N PHE A 94 -2.23 -19.52 9.57
CA PHE A 94 -2.36 -18.52 10.60
C PHE A 94 -3.24 -18.96 11.78
N GLU A 95 -4.34 -19.67 11.49
CA GLU A 95 -5.24 -20.17 12.53
C GLU A 95 -4.55 -21.25 13.36
N LYS A 96 -3.72 -22.08 12.73
CA LYS A 96 -2.87 -23.05 13.42
C LYS A 96 -1.90 -22.37 14.38
N PHE A 97 -1.26 -21.27 13.95
CA PHE A 97 -0.39 -20.49 14.83
C PHE A 97 -1.18 -19.92 16.03
N LEU A 98 -2.33 -19.32 15.79
CA LEU A 98 -3.15 -18.70 16.84
C LEU A 98 -3.69 -19.71 17.86
N ALA A 99 -4.01 -20.93 17.42
CA ALA A 99 -4.47 -22.00 18.29
C ALA A 99 -3.35 -22.51 19.22
N GLU A 100 -2.09 -22.45 18.76
CA GLU A 100 -0.95 -22.99 19.50
C GLU A 100 -0.34 -21.97 20.48
N ILE A 101 -0.49 -20.66 20.22
CA ILE A 101 0.05 -19.65 21.14
C ILE A 101 -0.82 -19.48 22.40
N THR A 102 -0.24 -19.81 23.55
CA THR A 102 -0.74 -19.40 24.87
C THR A 102 -0.25 -17.99 25.18
N GLY A 103 -0.76 -17.00 24.44
CA GLY A 103 -0.41 -15.59 24.59
C GLY A 103 -1.57 -14.72 25.07
N ASN A 104 -1.25 -13.50 25.51
CA ASN A 104 -2.24 -12.47 25.86
C ASN A 104 -3.21 -12.25 24.68
N GLU A 105 -4.50 -12.07 24.98
CA GLU A 105 -5.53 -11.79 23.98
C GLU A 105 -5.23 -10.53 23.16
N SER A 106 -4.53 -9.55 23.73
CA SER A 106 -4.05 -8.37 22.99
C SER A 106 -3.07 -8.77 21.88
N PHE A 107 -2.11 -9.65 22.17
CA PHE A 107 -1.16 -10.15 21.18
C PHE A 107 -1.85 -10.92 20.06
N LYS A 108 -2.78 -11.84 20.41
CA LYS A 108 -3.57 -12.57 19.41
C LYS A 108 -4.34 -11.59 18.51
N LYS A 109 -4.89 -10.52 19.07
CA LYS A 109 -5.62 -9.48 18.32
C LYS A 109 -4.70 -8.67 17.40
N ASP A 110 -3.53 -8.27 17.86
CA ASP A 110 -2.55 -7.53 17.06
C ASP A 110 -2.04 -8.38 15.90
N VAL A 111 -1.76 -9.66 16.17
CA VAL A 111 -1.34 -10.61 15.15
C VAL A 111 -2.46 -10.89 14.15
N LYS A 112 -3.73 -11.01 14.59
CA LYS A 112 -4.92 -11.08 13.71
C LYS A 112 -5.04 -9.86 12.81
N THR A 113 -4.82 -8.68 13.37
CA THR A 113 -4.91 -7.42 12.62
C THR A 113 -3.76 -7.28 11.61
N SER A 114 -2.56 -7.75 11.95
CA SER A 114 -1.40 -7.71 11.06
C SER A 114 -1.45 -8.75 9.93
N ASN A 115 -2.09 -9.90 10.14
CA ASN A 115 -2.22 -10.94 9.11
C ASN A 115 -3.53 -10.83 8.30
N GLN A 116 -4.45 -9.96 8.71
CA GLN A 116 -5.41 -9.41 7.77
C GLN A 116 -4.61 -8.62 6.73
N THR A 117 -4.25 -9.32 5.66
CA THR A 117 -4.00 -8.69 4.37
C THR A 117 -5.30 -7.96 4.08
N THR A 118 -5.37 -6.68 4.47
CA THR A 118 -6.38 -5.78 3.92
C THR A 118 -6.26 -6.02 2.43
N PRO A 119 -7.36 -6.41 1.73
CA PRO A 119 -7.30 -6.53 0.29
C PRO A 119 -6.70 -5.22 -0.16
N LYS A 120 -5.48 -5.25 -0.72
CA LYS A 120 -4.80 -4.05 -1.17
C LYS A 120 -5.80 -3.46 -2.15
N THR A 121 -6.54 -2.44 -1.73
CA THR A 121 -7.66 -1.91 -2.52
C THR A 121 -7.01 -1.45 -3.79
N THR A 122 -7.23 -2.21 -4.85
CA THR A 122 -6.60 -2.00 -6.14
C THR A 122 -7.12 -0.66 -6.61
N CYS A 123 -6.27 0.37 -6.56
CA CYS A 123 -6.68 1.70 -6.97
C CYS A 123 -6.97 1.66 -8.47
N THR A 124 -8.26 1.68 -8.80
CA THR A 124 -8.72 1.70 -10.18
C THR A 124 -8.97 3.14 -10.55
N ILE A 125 -8.30 3.63 -11.59
CA ILE A 125 -8.44 4.99 -12.06
C ILE A 125 -9.17 4.96 -13.39
N TYR A 126 -10.22 5.74 -13.53
CA TYR A 126 -10.93 5.92 -14.78
C TYR A 126 -10.64 7.30 -15.35
N GLU A 127 -10.25 7.34 -16.60
CA GLU A 127 -10.27 8.55 -17.41
C GLU A 127 -11.66 8.74 -18.00
N GLU A 128 -12.19 9.93 -17.82
CA GLU A 128 -13.48 10.39 -18.30
C GLU A 128 -13.31 11.51 -19.33
N ASP A 129 -14.38 11.79 -20.06
CA ASP A 129 -14.47 12.97 -20.91
C ASP A 129 -14.50 14.28 -20.08
N ASP A 130 -14.20 15.41 -20.74
CA ASP A 130 -14.27 16.71 -20.08
C ASP A 130 -15.74 17.00 -19.72
N PRO A 131 -16.08 17.15 -18.43
CA PRO A 131 -17.47 17.31 -18.00
C PRO A 131 -17.99 18.74 -18.24
N GLY A 132 -17.21 19.60 -18.91
CA GLY A 132 -17.57 20.96 -19.29
C GLY A 132 -17.36 21.97 -18.16
N THR A 133 -18.01 23.13 -18.28
CA THR A 133 -17.97 24.21 -17.28
C THR A 133 -19.30 24.34 -16.51
N GLY A 134 -19.30 25.02 -15.35
CA GLY A 134 -20.50 25.23 -14.52
C GLY A 134 -20.62 24.35 -13.26
N SER A 135 -21.76 24.42 -12.58
CA SER A 135 -22.05 23.70 -11.33
C SER A 135 -22.69 22.32 -11.53
N ASN A 136 -23.27 22.07 -12.71
CA ASN A 136 -24.01 20.84 -13.03
C ASN A 136 -23.22 19.91 -13.97
N ARG A 137 -21.89 19.90 -13.79
CA ARG A 137 -20.98 19.11 -14.62
C ARG A 137 -21.22 17.63 -14.35
N VAL A 138 -21.32 16.85 -15.42
CA VAL A 138 -21.46 15.39 -15.38
C VAL A 138 -20.57 14.79 -16.46
N PHE A 139 -19.96 13.64 -16.17
CA PHE A 139 -19.28 12.88 -17.20
C PHE A 139 -20.33 12.25 -18.12
N LYS A 140 -20.03 12.22 -19.41
CA LYS A 140 -20.89 11.56 -20.41
C LYS A 140 -20.27 10.26 -20.85
N LYS A 141 -18.94 10.11 -20.72
CA LYS A 141 -18.21 8.98 -21.27
C LYS A 141 -16.95 8.60 -20.50
N LEU A 142 -16.87 7.32 -20.17
CA LEU A 142 -15.67 6.64 -19.70
C LEU A 142 -14.75 6.35 -20.89
N LEU A 143 -13.56 6.94 -20.88
CA LEU A 143 -12.58 6.86 -21.97
C LEU A 143 -11.58 5.72 -21.78
N LYS A 144 -11.03 5.59 -20.58
CA LYS A 144 -9.95 4.62 -20.30
C LYS A 144 -10.03 4.15 -18.85
N LYS A 145 -9.59 2.91 -18.62
CA LYS A 145 -9.43 2.32 -17.29
C LYS A 145 -7.95 1.99 -17.07
N PHE A 146 -7.43 2.43 -15.93
CA PHE A 146 -6.11 2.05 -15.41
C PHE A 146 -6.32 1.15 -14.20
N ASN A 147 -5.66 -0.01 -14.20
CA ASN A 147 -5.80 -1.00 -13.14
C ASN A 147 -4.91 -0.70 -11.92
N SER A 148 -3.99 0.26 -12.07
CA SER A 148 -3.19 0.78 -10.97
C SER A 148 -2.82 2.25 -11.17
N LYS A 149 -2.40 2.88 -10.08
CA LYS A 149 -1.86 4.24 -10.12
C LYS A 149 -0.56 4.34 -10.92
N GLU A 150 0.26 3.30 -10.93
CA GLU A 150 1.50 3.26 -11.71
C GLU A 150 1.20 3.27 -13.20
N GLU A 151 0.15 2.55 -13.63
CA GLU A 151 -0.32 2.56 -15.01
C GLU A 151 -0.81 3.96 -15.42
N PHE A 152 -1.58 4.61 -14.55
CA PHE A 152 -1.99 6.00 -14.78
C PHE A 152 -0.80 6.97 -14.83
N TYR A 153 0.17 6.87 -13.91
CA TYR A 153 1.34 7.74 -13.89
C TYR A 153 2.26 7.54 -15.10
N ALA A 154 2.20 6.39 -15.78
CA ALA A 154 2.90 6.20 -17.04
C ALA A 154 2.38 7.13 -18.15
N GLU A 155 1.11 7.55 -18.08
CA GLU A 155 0.53 8.51 -19.03
C GLU A 155 1.16 9.89 -18.97
N PHE A 156 1.78 10.27 -17.83
CA PHE A 156 2.40 11.59 -17.68
C PHE A 156 3.53 11.84 -18.68
N LYS A 157 4.11 10.77 -19.24
CA LYS A 157 5.08 10.86 -20.33
C LYS A 157 4.49 11.39 -21.64
N THR A 158 3.21 11.12 -21.89
CA THR A 158 2.51 11.54 -23.12
C THR A 158 1.65 12.78 -22.88
N ARG A 159 1.04 12.87 -21.69
CA ARG A 159 0.13 13.93 -21.27
C ARG A 159 0.57 14.42 -19.91
N ALA A 160 1.53 15.34 -19.92
CA ALA A 160 2.09 15.87 -18.68
C ALA A 160 1.04 16.70 -17.91
N PRO A 161 0.95 16.53 -16.58
CA PRO A 161 0.23 17.48 -15.73
C PRO A 161 1.01 18.80 -15.60
N ILE A 162 0.31 19.89 -15.26
CA ILE A 162 0.95 21.18 -14.98
C ILE A 162 1.88 21.08 -13.74
N ASN A 163 1.43 20.35 -12.72
CA ASN A 163 2.24 20.04 -11.54
C ASN A 163 2.16 18.54 -11.23
N GLU A 164 3.21 17.81 -11.59
CA GLU A 164 3.28 16.36 -11.39
C GLU A 164 3.22 15.97 -9.92
N SER A 165 3.94 16.66 -9.05
CA SER A 165 3.98 16.35 -7.61
C SER A 165 2.60 16.48 -6.96
N ASP A 166 1.91 17.59 -7.23
CA ASP A 166 0.58 17.84 -6.66
C ASP A 166 -0.44 16.84 -7.21
N THR A 167 -0.41 16.58 -8.53
CA THR A 167 -1.31 15.62 -9.16
C THR A 167 -1.11 14.21 -8.57
N ARG A 168 0.14 13.76 -8.40
CA ARG A 168 0.43 12.46 -7.77
C ARG A 168 -0.12 12.41 -6.34
N LYS A 169 0.08 13.46 -5.55
CA LYS A 169 -0.39 13.51 -4.16
C LYS A 169 -1.91 13.44 -4.07
N GLU A 170 -2.62 14.15 -4.94
CA GLU A 170 -4.09 14.10 -4.99
C GLU A 170 -4.60 12.71 -5.35
N ILE A 171 -3.99 12.08 -6.36
CA ILE A 171 -4.36 10.73 -6.80
C ILE A 171 -4.01 9.68 -5.76
N ASP A 172 -2.83 9.73 -5.14
CA ASP A 172 -2.45 8.83 -4.05
C ASP A 172 -3.43 8.95 -2.87
N THR A 173 -3.87 10.16 -2.55
CA THR A 173 -4.88 10.40 -1.52
C THR A 173 -6.24 9.83 -1.93
N ALA A 174 -6.68 10.06 -3.17
CA ALA A 174 -7.95 9.54 -3.69
C ALA A 174 -7.96 8.00 -3.75
N CYS A 175 -6.83 7.40 -4.11
CA CYS A 175 -6.64 5.95 -4.20
C CYS A 175 -6.91 5.21 -2.89
N SER A 176 -6.78 5.87 -1.73
CA SER A 176 -7.17 5.29 -0.44
C SER A 176 -8.65 4.88 -0.38
N LYS A 177 -9.48 5.42 -1.27
CA LYS A 177 -10.92 5.12 -1.40
C LYS A 177 -11.24 4.08 -2.47
N GLY A 178 -10.23 3.53 -3.16
CA GLY A 178 -10.37 2.43 -4.12
C GLY A 178 -10.59 2.84 -5.57
N ILE A 179 -11.59 3.68 -5.88
CA ILE A 179 -11.89 4.10 -7.26
C ILE A 179 -11.69 5.61 -7.39
N VAL A 180 -11.04 6.03 -8.48
CA VAL A 180 -10.75 7.44 -8.77
C VAL A 180 -11.18 7.78 -10.19
N TYR A 181 -11.86 8.91 -10.35
CA TYR A 181 -12.25 9.45 -11.66
C TYR A 181 -11.47 10.74 -11.95
N VAL A 182 -10.85 10.79 -13.12
CA VAL A 182 -10.04 11.91 -13.60
C VAL A 182 -10.40 12.25 -15.04
N TRP A 183 -10.09 13.47 -15.48
CA TRP A 183 -10.18 13.83 -16.89
C TRP A 183 -8.99 14.71 -17.30
N TYR A 184 -8.68 14.72 -18.60
CA TYR A 184 -7.62 15.57 -19.16
C TYR A 184 -8.23 16.83 -19.78
N GLY A 185 -8.24 17.91 -19.01
CA GLY A 185 -9.00 19.13 -19.30
C GLY A 185 -8.15 20.41 -19.31
N ASN A 186 -8.79 21.54 -19.59
CA ASN A 186 -8.13 22.85 -19.50
C ASN A 186 -8.27 23.42 -18.08
N LEU A 187 -7.14 23.77 -17.46
CA LEU A 187 -7.07 24.52 -16.21
C LEU A 187 -6.19 25.76 -16.44
N ARG A 188 -6.79 26.96 -16.33
CA ARG A 188 -6.10 28.24 -16.57
C ARG A 188 -5.34 28.25 -17.91
N ASP A 189 -6.06 27.92 -18.99
CA ASP A 189 -5.55 27.88 -20.37
C ASP A 189 -4.45 26.85 -20.66
N LYS A 190 -4.20 25.92 -19.72
CA LYS A 190 -3.25 24.82 -19.89
C LYS A 190 -3.96 23.48 -19.78
N LYS A 191 -3.62 22.55 -20.67
CA LYS A 191 -4.08 21.16 -20.57
C LYS A 191 -3.40 20.47 -19.40
N THR A 192 -4.17 19.79 -18.57
CA THR A 192 -3.66 19.03 -17.41
C THR A 192 -4.62 17.91 -17.02
N TRP A 193 -4.11 16.96 -16.27
CA TRP A 193 -4.94 16.04 -15.50
C TRP A 193 -5.65 16.80 -14.38
N ILE A 194 -6.95 16.56 -14.25
CA ILE A 194 -7.80 17.17 -13.24
C ILE A 194 -8.49 16.08 -12.46
N TYR A 195 -8.34 16.14 -11.14
CA TYR A 195 -9.12 15.39 -10.16
C TYR A 195 -10.04 16.37 -9.43
N SER A 196 -11.25 15.92 -9.11
CA SER A 196 -12.17 16.69 -8.27
C SER A 196 -12.93 15.74 -7.36
N SER A 197 -12.89 16.04 -6.06
CA SER A 197 -13.62 15.29 -5.04
C SER A 197 -15.14 15.32 -5.27
N TYR A 198 -15.68 16.44 -5.77
CA TYR A 198 -17.12 16.59 -6.07
C TYR A 198 -17.57 15.73 -7.26
N MET A 199 -16.65 15.40 -8.16
CA MET A 199 -16.88 14.50 -9.28
C MET A 199 -16.64 13.04 -8.90
N GLN A 200 -16.27 12.71 -7.66
CA GLN A 200 -16.13 11.32 -7.24
C GLN A 200 -17.50 10.75 -6.88
N GLN A 201 -18.14 10.16 -7.88
CA GLN A 201 -19.39 9.44 -7.77
C GLN A 201 -19.23 8.09 -8.47
N ASP A 202 -20.13 7.16 -8.25
CA ASP A 202 -20.05 5.82 -8.81
C ASP A 202 -20.45 5.77 -10.30
N TRP A 203 -19.65 6.40 -11.17
CA TRP A 203 -19.97 6.59 -12.59
C TRP A 203 -20.05 5.27 -13.36
N ILE A 204 -19.37 4.22 -12.90
CA ILE A 204 -19.48 2.89 -13.51
C ILE A 204 -20.90 2.32 -13.40
N ASN A 205 -21.71 2.79 -12.44
CA ASN A 205 -23.10 2.37 -12.25
C ASN A 205 -24.12 3.43 -12.70
N LYS A 206 -23.65 4.56 -13.24
CA LYS A 206 -24.51 5.59 -13.84
C LYS A 206 -24.74 5.35 -15.34
N GLU A 207 -25.70 6.09 -15.88
CA GLU A 207 -25.98 6.14 -17.32
C GLU A 207 -24.96 7.05 -18.02
N VAL A 208 -23.79 6.49 -18.28
CA VAL A 208 -22.69 7.10 -19.05
C VAL A 208 -22.21 6.11 -20.12
N ASP A 209 -21.66 6.61 -21.22
CA ASP A 209 -21.10 5.75 -22.28
C ASP A 209 -19.83 5.03 -21.78
N LYS A 210 -19.87 3.70 -21.75
CA LYS A 210 -18.78 2.82 -21.28
C LYS A 210 -18.12 2.02 -22.40
N SER A 211 -18.48 2.30 -23.66
CA SER A 211 -18.04 1.55 -24.83
C SER A 211 -16.52 1.46 -24.99
N ALA A 212 -15.77 2.43 -24.46
CA ALA A 212 -14.32 2.44 -24.56
C ALA A 212 -13.60 1.52 -23.56
N ILE A 213 -14.25 1.17 -22.44
CA ILE A 213 -13.63 0.40 -21.35
C ILE A 213 -14.12 -1.06 -21.27
N LEU A 214 -15.09 -1.46 -22.09
CA LEU A 214 -15.67 -2.81 -22.14
C LEU A 214 -15.08 -3.68 -23.27
N LYS A 215 -13.95 -3.28 -23.85
CA LYS A 215 -13.30 -3.98 -24.97
C LYS A 215 -12.31 -5.06 -24.51
#